data_AF-A0A7S2MCE9-F1
#
_entry.id   AF-A0A7S2MCE9-F1
#
_cell.length_a   1.000
_cell.length_b   1.000
_cell.length_c   1.000
_cell.angle_alpha   90.00
_cell.angle_beta   90.00
_cell.angle_gamma   90.00
#
_symmetry.space_group_name_H-M   'P 1'
#
loop_
_entity.id
_entity.type
_entity.pdbx_description
1 polymer ?
#
loop_
_entity_poly.entity_id
_entity_poly.type
_entity_poly.pdbx_seq_one_letter_code
_entity_poly.pdbx_strand_id
1 'polypeptide(L)'
;VKIVCSGTCRTFSHQRLEMLLQRFNLHVISQGEMDVREMGRGEMASIDFFKVGKVDNHIHLAAAFNANKFSEFVKQKLVSEAETIVAVDNGTPKTLTQIFSEAGLDENH
;
A
#
# COMPACT_ATOMS: atom_id res chain seq x y z
N VAL A 1 28.58 -1.23 -12.43
CA VAL A 1 28.92 -1.96 -11.17
C VAL A 1 30.27 -1.55 -10.56
N LYS A 2 31.35 -1.34 -11.34
CA LYS A 2 32.70 -1.00 -10.80
C LYS A 2 32.76 0.21 -9.84
N ILE A 3 32.00 1.28 -10.09
CA ILE A 3 31.98 2.48 -9.24
C ILE A 3 31.31 2.20 -7.88
N VAL A 4 30.22 1.44 -7.87
CA VAL A 4 29.49 1.05 -6.65
C VAL A 4 30.34 0.09 -5.79
N CYS A 5 31.17 -0.72 -6.44
CA CYS A 5 32.09 -1.64 -5.77
C CYS A 5 33.39 -0.98 -5.25
N SER A 6 33.66 0.28 -5.59
CA SER A 6 34.84 1.00 -5.08
C SER A 6 34.65 1.47 -3.64
N GLY A 7 35.59 1.12 -2.75
CA GLY A 7 35.55 1.52 -1.34
C GLY A 7 35.59 3.04 -1.15
N THR A 8 36.44 3.75 -1.91
CA THR A 8 36.56 5.21 -1.84
C THR A 8 35.27 5.91 -2.29
N CYS A 9 34.65 5.43 -3.37
CA CYS A 9 33.39 5.97 -3.85
C CYS A 9 32.26 5.74 -2.85
N ARG A 10 32.18 4.56 -2.23
CA ARG A 10 31.20 4.28 -1.17
C ARG A 10 31.38 5.18 0.05
N THR A 11 32.61 5.33 0.55
CA THR A 11 32.91 6.21 1.70
C THR A 11 32.54 7.66 1.39
N PHE A 12 32.91 8.17 0.22
CA PHE A 12 32.57 9.52 -0.21
C PHE A 12 31.05 9.71 -0.33
N SER A 13 30.34 8.77 -0.96
CA SER A 13 28.88 8.82 -1.08
C SER A 13 28.20 8.80 0.30
N HIS A 14 28.68 7.99 1.24
CA HIS A 14 28.16 7.96 2.61
C HIS A 14 28.36 9.30 3.32
N GLN A 15 29.58 9.86 3.29
CA GLN A 15 29.86 11.19 3.87
C GLN A 15 28.98 12.28 3.27
N ARG A 16 28.71 12.22 1.95
CA ARG A 16 27.80 13.16 1.28
C ARG A 16 26.36 13.00 1.75
N LEU A 17 25.87 11.77 1.91
CA LEU A 17 24.53 11.50 2.44
C LEU A 17 24.38 12.02 3.87
N GLU A 18 25.38 11.79 4.74
CA GLU A 18 25.41 12.33 6.11
C GLU A 18 25.36 13.86 6.12
N MET A 19 26.17 14.51 5.28
CA MET A 19 26.16 15.97 5.16
C MET A 19 24.79 16.50 4.69
N LEU A 20 24.15 15.83 3.73
CA LEU A 20 22.81 16.21 3.25
C LEU A 20 21.76 16.06 4.36
N LEU A 21 21.82 14.97 5.13
CA LEU A 21 20.93 14.74 6.26
C LEU A 21 21.12 15.81 7.35
N GLN A 22 22.37 16.12 7.72
CA GLN A 22 22.68 17.18 8.68
C GLN A 22 22.15 18.54 8.22
N ARG A 23 22.31 18.86 6.93
CA ARG A 23 21.80 20.11 6.35
C ARG A 23 20.27 20.19 6.41
N PHE A 24 19.59 19.07 6.15
CA PHE A 24 18.13 18.98 6.30
C PHE A 24 17.70 19.18 7.77
N ASN A 25 18.37 18.51 8.71
CA ASN A 25 18.06 18.64 10.14
C ASN A 25 18.24 20.09 10.63
N LEU A 26 19.33 20.75 10.21
CA LEU A 26 19.54 22.17 10.53
C LEU A 26 18.45 23.07 9.96
N HIS A 27 18.00 22.80 8.73
CA HIS A 27 16.87 23.51 8.14
C HIS A 27 15.59 23.31 8.98
N VAL A 28 15.25 22.07 9.34
CA VAL A 28 14.07 21.80 10.17
C VAL A 28 14.14 22.53 11.52
N ILE A 29 15.30 22.53 12.19
CA ILE A 29 15.50 23.24 13.46
C ILE A 29 15.35 24.77 13.28
N SER A 30 15.95 25.32 12.23
CA SER A 30 16.00 26.77 12.03
C SER A 30 14.71 27.35 11.46
N GLN A 31 13.99 26.58 10.64
CA GLN A 31 12.94 27.08 9.76
C GLN A 31 11.57 26.43 10.03
N GLY A 32 11.53 25.33 10.79
CA GLY A 32 10.31 24.54 11.00
C GLY A 32 9.15 25.32 11.60
N GLU A 33 9.39 26.22 12.58
CA GLU A 33 8.32 27.05 13.13
C GLU A 33 7.72 28.03 12.10
N MET A 34 8.57 28.59 11.22
CA MET A 34 8.11 29.48 10.17
C MET A 34 7.29 28.71 9.15
N ASP A 35 7.74 27.52 8.74
CA ASP A 35 7.01 26.68 7.78
C ASP A 35 5.62 26.30 8.29
N VAL A 36 5.49 25.94 9.57
CA VAL A 36 4.18 25.67 10.20
C VAL A 36 3.27 26.90 10.19
N ARG A 37 3.82 28.09 10.46
CA ARG A 37 3.04 29.34 10.42
C ARG A 37 2.56 29.68 9.01
N GLU A 38 3.39 29.45 8.00
CA GLU A 38 3.03 29.69 6.59
C GLU A 38 2.01 28.68 6.08
N MET A 39 2.08 27.40 6.51
CA MET A 39 1.03 26.41 6.21
C MET A 39 -0.35 26.82 6.78
N GLY A 40 -0.38 27.58 7.87
CA GLY A 40 -1.61 28.11 8.47
C GLY A 40 -2.20 29.33 7.77
N ARG A 41 -1.65 29.78 6.63
CA ARG A 41 -2.08 31.00 5.93
C ARG A 41 -2.65 30.69 4.54
N GLY A 42 -3.52 31.59 4.07
CA GLY A 42 -4.08 31.56 2.71
C GLY A 42 -4.85 30.27 2.41
N GLU A 43 -4.77 29.82 1.15
CA GLU A 43 -5.44 28.60 0.69
C GLU A 43 -4.90 27.33 1.38
N MET A 44 -3.64 27.36 1.81
CA MET A 44 -2.96 26.26 2.49
C MET A 44 -3.50 26.01 3.91
N ALA A 45 -4.09 27.03 4.56
CA ALA A 45 -4.64 26.93 5.91
C ALA A 45 -5.74 25.87 6.05
N SER A 46 -6.45 25.59 4.94
CA SER A 46 -7.51 24.59 4.91
C SER A 46 -6.99 23.19 4.56
N ILE A 47 -5.77 23.07 4.05
CA ILE A 47 -5.18 21.82 3.61
C ILE A 47 -4.56 21.13 4.81
N ASP A 48 -4.95 19.87 5.02
CA ASP A 48 -4.47 19.04 6.11
C ASP A 48 -3.95 17.69 5.58
N PHE A 49 -3.50 16.86 6.52
CA PHE A 49 -3.03 15.52 6.21
C PHE A 49 -4.07 14.66 5.50
N PHE A 50 -5.39 14.95 5.53
CA PHE A 50 -6.40 14.15 4.84
C PHE A 50 -6.69 14.68 3.43
N LYS A 51 -6.55 16.00 3.21
CA LYS A 51 -6.83 16.65 1.93
C LYS A 51 -5.70 16.60 0.92
N VAL A 52 -4.45 16.43 1.35
CA VAL A 52 -3.33 16.34 0.40
C VAL A 52 -3.45 15.07 -0.48
N GLY A 53 -3.09 15.10 -1.76
CA GLY A 53 -3.07 13.88 -2.58
C GLY A 53 -1.91 12.97 -2.16
N LYS A 54 -2.19 11.69 -1.84
CA LYS A 54 -1.15 10.67 -1.62
C LYS A 54 -1.43 9.49 -2.53
N VAL A 55 -0.35 8.87 -3.00
CA VAL A 55 -0.39 7.73 -3.91
C VAL A 55 0.46 6.62 -3.32
N ASP A 56 -0.05 5.40 -3.33
CA ASP A 56 0.72 4.22 -2.99
C ASP A 56 1.71 3.91 -4.12
N ASN A 57 3.02 4.05 -3.84
CA ASN A 57 4.07 3.88 -4.85
C ASN A 57 4.41 2.41 -5.13
N HIS A 58 3.98 1.50 -4.28
CA HIS A 58 4.21 0.06 -4.43
C HIS A 58 3.01 -0.71 -3.88
N ILE A 59 2.22 -1.28 -4.79
CA ILE A 59 1.02 -2.06 -4.48
C ILE A 59 1.04 -3.38 -5.25
N HIS A 60 0.64 -4.46 -4.58
CA HIS A 60 0.39 -5.73 -5.24
C HIS A 60 -1.11 -5.90 -5.42
N LEU A 61 -1.58 -5.97 -6.67
CA LEU A 61 -3.01 -6.05 -6.99
C LEU A 61 -3.73 -7.19 -6.25
N ALA A 62 -3.08 -8.35 -6.13
CA ALA A 62 -3.64 -9.52 -5.43
C ALA A 62 -3.90 -9.27 -3.93
N ALA A 63 -3.22 -8.30 -3.32
CA ALA A 63 -3.35 -7.94 -1.90
C ALA A 63 -3.92 -6.52 -1.70
N ALA A 64 -4.43 -5.88 -2.76
CA ALA A 64 -4.94 -4.52 -2.70
C ALA A 64 -6.26 -4.42 -1.92
N PHE A 65 -7.00 -5.53 -1.80
CA PHE A 65 -8.29 -5.56 -1.11
C PHE A 65 -8.14 -5.84 0.38
N ASN A 66 -8.89 -5.10 1.19
CA ASN A 66 -9.05 -5.41 2.61
C ASN A 66 -9.74 -6.77 2.79
N ALA A 67 -9.25 -7.60 3.72
CA ALA A 67 -9.78 -8.95 3.96
C ALA A 67 -11.28 -8.99 4.28
N ASN A 68 -11.79 -8.01 5.04
CA ASN A 68 -13.23 -7.93 5.35
C ASN A 68 -14.05 -7.65 4.08
N LYS A 69 -13.58 -6.73 3.24
CA LYS A 69 -14.23 -6.42 1.97
C LYS A 69 -14.18 -7.56 0.97
N PHE A 70 -13.06 -8.28 0.95
CA PHE A 70 -12.94 -9.48 0.14
C PHE A 70 -13.88 -10.59 0.64
N SER A 71 -13.96 -10.80 1.95
CA SER A 71 -14.89 -11.77 2.56
C SER A 71 -16.35 -11.41 2.27
N GLU A 72 -16.76 -10.15 2.44
CA GLU A 72 -18.09 -9.66 2.07
C GLU A 72 -18.39 -9.92 0.59
N PHE A 73 -17.45 -9.65 -0.32
CA PHE A 73 -17.61 -9.89 -1.75
C PHE A 73 -17.83 -11.39 -2.06
N VAL A 74 -17.03 -12.25 -1.45
CA VAL A 74 -17.13 -13.71 -1.62
C VAL A 74 -18.47 -14.24 -1.12
N LYS A 75 -18.92 -13.79 0.06
CA LYS A 75 -20.26 -14.13 0.60
C LYS A 75 -21.38 -13.68 -0.32
N GLN A 76 -21.31 -12.46 -0.85
CA GLN A 76 -22.30 -11.96 -1.81
C GLN A 76 -22.35 -12.82 -3.08
N LYS A 77 -21.20 -13.27 -3.58
CA LYS A 77 -21.12 -14.13 -4.77
C LYS A 77 -21.69 -15.53 -4.54
N LEU A 78 -21.58 -16.08 -3.34
CA LEU A 78 -22.24 -17.34 -2.98
C LEU A 78 -23.76 -17.22 -3.06
N VAL A 79 -24.33 -16.09 -2.65
CA VAL A 79 -25.78 -15.88 -2.70
C VAL A 79 -26.26 -15.58 -4.12
N SER A 80 -25.56 -14.72 -4.86
CA SER A 80 -26.02 -14.25 -6.18
C SER A 80 -25.70 -15.22 -7.32
N GLU A 81 -24.59 -15.94 -7.22
CA GLU A 81 -23.93 -16.65 -8.33
C GLU A 81 -23.40 -18.04 -7.91
N ALA A 82 -24.08 -18.69 -6.96
CA ALA A 82 -23.70 -19.98 -6.35
C ALA A 82 -23.31 -21.07 -7.36
N GLU A 83 -24.09 -21.19 -8.44
CA GLU A 83 -23.95 -22.23 -9.47
C GLU A 83 -22.92 -21.90 -10.55
N THR A 84 -22.22 -20.77 -10.43
CA THR A 84 -21.18 -20.39 -11.40
C THR A 84 -20.01 -21.35 -11.30
N ILE A 85 -19.60 -21.91 -12.44
CA ILE A 85 -18.40 -22.75 -12.54
C ILE A 85 -17.18 -21.83 -12.42
N VAL A 86 -16.40 -22.01 -11.35
CA VAL A 86 -15.25 -21.14 -11.01
C VAL A 86 -13.90 -21.86 -11.07
N ALA A 87 -13.90 -23.19 -11.07
CA ALA A 87 -12.68 -23.99 -11.21
C ALA A 87 -12.94 -25.28 -11.99
N VAL A 88 -11.86 -25.88 -12.50
CA VAL A 88 -11.88 -27.24 -13.06
C VAL A 88 -10.84 -28.05 -12.31
N ASP A 89 -11.28 -29.07 -11.60
CA ASP A 89 -10.42 -29.97 -10.82
C ASP A 89 -10.44 -31.37 -11.45
N ASN A 90 -9.27 -31.85 -11.89
CA ASN A 90 -9.11 -33.12 -12.60
C ASN A 90 -10.08 -33.30 -13.78
N GLY A 91 -10.39 -32.22 -14.52
CA GLY A 91 -11.33 -32.22 -15.64
C GLY A 91 -12.80 -32.11 -15.24
N THR A 92 -13.12 -32.08 -13.95
CA THR A 92 -14.48 -31.86 -13.44
C THR A 92 -14.70 -30.37 -13.16
N PRO A 93 -15.69 -29.72 -13.80
CA PRO A 93 -16.06 -28.35 -13.46
C PRO A 93 -16.67 -28.31 -12.05
N LYS A 94 -16.23 -27.35 -11.24
CA LYS A 94 -16.72 -27.11 -9.88
C LYS A 94 -17.43 -25.77 -9.78
N THR A 95 -18.60 -25.76 -9.15
CA THR A 95 -19.35 -24.54 -8.85
C THR A 95 -18.78 -23.84 -7.62
N LEU A 96 -19.10 -22.57 -7.44
CA LEU A 96 -18.68 -21.80 -6.26
C LEU A 96 -19.18 -22.45 -4.96
N THR A 97 -20.43 -22.90 -4.92
CA THR A 97 -21.01 -23.64 -3.78
C THR A 97 -20.23 -24.91 -3.44
N GLN A 98 -19.83 -25.68 -4.45
CA GLN A 98 -19.09 -26.93 -4.26
C GLN A 98 -17.71 -26.69 -3.63
N ILE A 99 -16.99 -25.67 -4.08
CA ILE A 99 -15.66 -25.32 -3.53
C ILE A 99 -15.78 -24.89 -2.06
N PHE A 100 -16.80 -24.10 -1.73
CA PHE A 100 -17.02 -23.66 -0.34
C PHE A 100 -17.39 -24.81 0.58
N SER A 101 -18.24 -25.71 0.11
CA SER A 101 -18.61 -26.93 0.83
C SER A 101 -17.40 -27.83 1.10
N GLU A 102 -16.50 -28.00 0.12
CA GLU A 102 -15.24 -28.76 0.28
C GLU A 102 -14.28 -28.11 1.30
N ALA A 103 -14.28 -26.78 1.37
CA ALA A 103 -13.51 -26.02 2.36
C ALA A 103 -14.15 -26.00 3.76
N GLY A 104 -15.34 -26.60 3.93
CA GLY A 104 -16.08 -26.61 5.20
C GLY A 104 -16.69 -25.24 5.56
N LEU A 105 -16.95 -24.40 4.56
CA LEU A 105 -17.50 -23.06 4.72
C LEU A 105 -18.94 -23.02 4.17
N ASP A 106 -19.82 -22.30 4.87
CA ASP A 106 -21.19 -22.04 4.44
C ASP A 106 -21.46 -20.53 4.29
N GLU A 107 -22.66 -20.18 3.85
CA GLU A 107 -23.10 -18.79 3.70
C GLU A 107 -23.12 -17.98 5.01
N ASN A 108 -23.06 -18.66 6.17
CA ASN A 108 -23.19 -18.09 7.50
C ASN A 108 -21.85 -17.96 8.25
N HIS A 109 -20.75 -18.49 7.70
CA HIS A 109 -19.39 -18.37 8.23
C HIS A 109 -18.77 -17.02 7.85
#